data_AF-A0A167IGI7-F1
#
_entry.id   AF-A0A167IGI7-F1
#
_cell.length_a   1.000
_cell.length_b   1.000
_cell.length_c   1.000
_cell.angle_alpha   90.00
_cell.angle_beta   90.00
_cell.angle_gamma   90.00
#
_symmetry.space_group_name_H-M   'P 1'
#
loop_
_entity.id
_entity.type
_entity.pdbx_description
1 polymer ?
#
loop_
_entity_poly.entity_id
_entity_poly.type
_entity_poly.pdbx_seq_one_letter_code
_entity_poly.pdbx_strand_id
1 'polypeptide(L)'
;CEHGPCHNGATCHERNNRYVCECARGYGGLNCQFLLPEPPQGAVVVDITEKYTEGQNSQFPWIAVCAGIILVLMLLLGCAAVVVCFRLKTQKRQHQPDACRSETETMNNLANC
;
A
#
# COMPACT_ATOMS: atom_id res chain seq x y z
N CYS A 1 19.61 -35.96 40.65
CA CYS A 1 18.71 -35.01 41.35
C CYS A 1 19.19 -34.62 42.75
N GLU A 2 20.37 -35.07 43.15
CA GLU A 2 20.93 -35.02 44.52
C GLU A 2 20.99 -33.63 45.17
N HIS A 3 21.23 -32.57 44.39
CA HIS A 3 21.35 -31.20 44.90
C HIS A 3 20.08 -30.36 44.75
N GLY A 4 18.94 -30.97 44.37
CA GLY A 4 17.68 -30.24 44.16
C GLY A 4 17.78 -29.12 43.12
N PRO A 5 18.23 -29.38 41.88
CA PRO A 5 18.47 -28.33 40.88
C PRO A 5 17.19 -27.69 40.32
N CYS A 6 16.02 -28.29 40.50
CA CYS A 6 14.76 -27.83 39.93
C CYS A 6 14.02 -26.88 40.89
N HIS A 7 13.55 -25.74 40.39
CA HIS A 7 12.88 -24.71 41.18
C HIS A 7 11.36 -24.67 40.94
N ASN A 8 10.64 -23.84 41.71
CA ASN A 8 9.24 -23.48 41.48
C ASN A 8 8.26 -24.65 41.38
N GLY A 9 8.45 -25.67 42.24
CA GLY A 9 7.55 -26.83 42.29
C GLY A 9 7.73 -27.82 41.13
N ALA A 10 8.86 -27.74 40.40
CA ALA A 10 9.22 -28.69 39.37
C ALA A 10 9.64 -30.06 39.93
N THR A 11 9.38 -31.12 39.18
CA THR A 11 9.79 -32.49 39.53
C THR A 11 11.12 -32.83 38.85
N CYS A 12 12.08 -33.37 39.61
CA CYS A 12 13.38 -33.76 39.07
C CYS A 12 13.38 -35.22 38.63
N HIS A 13 13.80 -35.47 37.38
CA HIS A 13 13.98 -36.80 36.82
C HIS A 13 15.45 -37.06 36.51
N GLU A 14 15.97 -38.20 36.92
CA GLU A 14 17.34 -38.62 36.63
C GLU A 14 17.36 -39.57 35.41
N ARG A 15 18.17 -39.26 34.41
CA ARG A 15 18.34 -40.07 33.19
C ARG A 15 19.81 -40.15 32.80
N ASN A 16 20.38 -41.35 32.76
CA ASN A 16 21.73 -41.63 32.24
C ASN A 16 22.79 -40.64 32.78
N ASN A 17 22.90 -40.52 34.11
CA ASN A 17 23.83 -39.62 34.79
C ASN A 17 23.60 -38.11 34.52
N ARG A 18 22.43 -37.74 34.00
CA ARG A 18 21.97 -36.35 33.85
C ARG A 18 20.65 -36.17 34.58
N TYR A 19 20.27 -34.93 34.83
CA TYR A 19 18.95 -34.58 35.34
C TYR A 19 18.14 -33.83 34.29
N VAL A 20 16.83 -33.94 34.40
CA VAL A 20 15.84 -33.18 33.64
C VAL A 20 14.78 -32.69 34.61
N CYS A 21 14.48 -31.40 34.57
CA CYS A 21 13.41 -30.82 35.38
C CYS A 21 12.10 -30.80 34.58
N GLU A 22 11.05 -31.41 35.14
CA GLU A 22 9.68 -31.27 34.66
C GLU A 22 9.05 -30.05 35.34
N CYS A 23 8.97 -28.95 34.60
CA CYS A 23 8.50 -27.67 35.12
C CYS A 23 7.00 -27.65 35.38
N ALA A 24 6.60 -27.00 36.47
CA ALA A 24 5.21 -26.66 36.72
C ALA A 24 4.68 -25.69 35.64
N ARG A 25 3.36 -25.67 35.46
CA ARG A 25 2.70 -24.79 34.49
C ARG A 25 3.11 -23.33 34.74
N GLY A 26 3.49 -22.64 33.66
CA GLY A 26 3.91 -21.24 33.73
C GLY A 26 5.37 -21.03 34.13
N TYR A 27 6.18 -22.09 34.28
CA TYR A 27 7.63 -21.98 34.50
C TYR A 27 8.44 -22.68 33.41
N GLY A 28 9.64 -22.17 33.15
CA GLY A 28 10.53 -22.67 32.11
C GLY A 28 12.00 -22.36 32.40
N GLY A 29 12.87 -22.79 31.48
CA GLY A 29 14.33 -22.82 31.67
C GLY A 29 14.84 -24.18 32.12
N LEU A 30 16.17 -24.36 32.09
CA LEU A 30 16.82 -25.65 32.40
C LEU A 30 16.44 -26.18 33.79
N ASN A 31 16.28 -25.26 34.74
CA ASN A 31 15.97 -25.53 36.15
C ASN A 31 14.59 -25.01 36.56
N CYS A 32 13.74 -24.68 35.58
CA CYS A 32 12.42 -24.06 35.81
C CYS A 32 12.50 -22.75 36.61
N GLN A 33 13.57 -21.97 36.41
CA GLN A 33 13.83 -20.75 37.18
C GLN A 33 13.06 -19.52 36.68
N PHE A 34 12.53 -19.55 35.46
CA PHE A 34 11.89 -18.40 34.84
C PHE A 34 10.37 -18.60 34.78
N LEU A 35 9.61 -17.56 35.09
CA LEU A 35 8.18 -17.51 34.79
C LEU A 35 8.02 -17.34 33.27
N LEU A 36 7.31 -18.26 32.63
CA LEU A 36 6.93 -18.14 31.23
C LEU A 36 5.82 -17.09 31.09
N PRO A 37 5.79 -16.35 29.97
CA PRO A 37 4.65 -15.50 29.67
C PRO A 37 3.39 -16.36 29.64
N GLU A 38 2.35 -15.90 30.33
CA GLU A 38 1.07 -16.58 30.37
C GLU A 38 0.53 -16.68 28.93
N PRO A 39 0.28 -17.89 28.39
CA PRO A 39 -0.42 -17.98 27.12
C PRO A 39 -1.80 -17.37 27.34
N PRO A 40 -2.30 -16.52 26.41
CA PRO A 40 -3.62 -15.91 26.56
C PRO A 40 -4.64 -16.98 26.92
N GLN A 41 -5.25 -16.84 28.08
CA GLN A 41 -6.16 -17.82 28.66
C GLN A 41 -7.46 -17.83 27.85
N GLY A 42 -7.45 -18.64 26.82
CA GLY A 42 -8.51 -18.78 25.86
C GLY A 42 -7.87 -19.40 24.65
N ALA A 43 -8.50 -20.41 24.08
CA ALA A 43 -8.19 -20.73 22.70
C ALA A 43 -8.27 -19.42 21.93
N VAL A 44 -7.14 -18.86 21.51
CA VAL A 44 -7.12 -18.11 20.27
C VAL A 44 -7.36 -19.19 19.21
N VAL A 45 -8.59 -19.68 19.15
CA VAL A 45 -9.22 -19.85 17.85
C VAL A 45 -9.01 -18.47 17.25
N VAL A 46 -8.01 -18.36 16.39
CA VAL A 46 -8.15 -17.49 15.24
C VAL A 46 -9.39 -18.08 14.57
N ASP A 47 -10.56 -17.61 15.01
CA ASP A 47 -11.76 -17.75 14.24
C ASP A 47 -11.36 -17.13 12.91
N ILE A 48 -11.32 -17.97 11.87
CA ILE A 48 -10.98 -17.55 10.51
C ILE A 48 -11.97 -16.44 10.05
N THR A 49 -13.03 -16.20 10.83
CA THR A 49 -13.77 -14.95 10.89
C THR A 49 -13.01 -13.83 11.62
N GLU A 50 -11.77 -13.53 11.20
CA GLU A 50 -11.12 -12.23 11.46
C GLU A 50 -11.95 -11.14 10.78
N LYS A 51 -13.04 -10.77 11.43
CA LYS A 51 -13.75 -9.52 11.20
C LYS A 51 -13.10 -8.43 12.06
N TYR A 52 -11.78 -8.32 11.99
CA TYR A 52 -11.04 -7.10 12.28
C TYR A 52 -10.60 -6.52 10.93
N THR A 53 -11.43 -5.62 10.41
CA THR A 53 -10.99 -4.59 9.46
C THR A 53 -9.86 -3.78 10.10
N GLU A 54 -8.61 -4.22 9.95
CA GLU A 54 -7.40 -3.40 9.74
C GLU A 54 -6.18 -4.29 9.40
N GLY A 55 -6.34 -5.17 8.42
CA GLY A 55 -5.23 -5.92 7.81
C GLY A 55 -4.60 -5.16 6.65
N GLN A 56 -3.84 -4.10 6.91
CA GLN A 56 -2.85 -3.58 5.95
C GLN A 56 -1.43 -3.87 6.45
N ASN A 57 -1.08 -5.16 6.51
CA ASN A 57 0.31 -5.57 6.67
C ASN A 57 0.96 -5.80 5.29
N SER A 58 1.70 -4.77 4.85
CA SER A 58 2.99 -4.91 4.16
C SER A 58 3.06 -5.64 2.81
N GLN A 59 2.59 -5.00 1.73
CA GLN A 59 3.06 -5.29 0.37
C GLN A 59 2.95 -4.03 -0.53
N PHE A 60 3.86 -3.06 -0.34
CA PHE A 60 3.96 -1.77 -1.06
C PHE A 60 2.71 -0.87 -0.97
N PRO A 61 2.83 0.44 -0.66
CA PRO A 61 1.67 1.33 -0.73
C PRO A 61 1.30 1.54 -2.20
N TRP A 62 0.48 0.66 -2.76
CA TRP A 62 -0.09 0.80 -4.13
C TRP A 62 -0.72 2.18 -4.32
N ILE A 63 -1.19 2.80 -3.24
CA ILE A 63 -1.66 4.18 -3.20
C ILE A 63 -0.60 5.16 -3.75
N ALA A 64 0.67 5.02 -3.38
CA ALA A 64 1.75 5.88 -3.85
C ALA A 64 2.10 5.64 -5.34
N VAL A 65 2.07 4.38 -5.77
CA VAL A 65 2.29 4.01 -7.19
C VAL A 65 1.15 4.54 -8.06
N CYS A 66 -0.10 4.34 -7.63
CA CYS A 66 -1.29 4.85 -8.30
C CYS A 66 -1.28 6.38 -8.35
N ALA A 67 -0.93 7.06 -7.25
CA ALA A 67 -0.83 8.52 -7.22
C ALA A 67 0.22 9.02 -8.21
N GLY A 68 1.40 8.38 -8.28
CA GLY A 68 2.44 8.72 -9.26
C GLY A 68 1.97 8.57 -10.70
N ILE A 69 1.34 7.43 -11.04
CA ILE A 69 0.82 7.17 -12.39
C ILE A 69 -0.26 8.19 -12.76
N ILE A 70 -1.21 8.46 -11.86
CA ILE A 70 -2.30 9.43 -12.10
C ILE A 70 -1.72 10.82 -12.35
N LEU A 71 -0.74 11.27 -11.55
CA LEU A 71 -0.10 12.58 -11.74
C LEU A 71 0.60 12.68 -13.10
N VAL A 72 1.33 11.63 -13.50
CA VAL A 72 1.98 11.58 -14.82
C VAL A 72 0.96 11.61 -15.94
N LEU A 73 -0.14 10.85 -15.85
CA LEU A 73 -1.21 10.84 -16.85
C LEU A 73 -1.89 12.21 -16.96
N MET A 74 -2.20 12.86 -15.84
CA MET A 74 -2.81 14.21 -15.82
C MET A 74 -1.87 15.24 -16.44
N LEU A 75 -0.56 15.16 -16.17
CA LEU A 75 0.44 16.04 -16.76
C LEU A 75 0.58 15.81 -18.27
N LEU A 76 0.61 14.56 -18.74
CA LEU A 76 0.68 14.23 -20.16
C LEU A 76 -0.57 14.68 -20.93
N LEU A 77 -1.76 14.45 -20.39
CA LEU A 77 -3.02 14.92 -20.97
C LEU A 77 -3.06 16.45 -21.02
N GLY A 78 -2.60 17.12 -19.96
CA GLY A 78 -2.46 18.57 -19.92
C GLY A 78 -1.50 19.10 -20.99
N CYS A 79 -0.29 18.52 -21.09
CA CYS A 79 0.68 18.88 -22.12
C CYS A 79 0.13 18.67 -23.54
N ALA A 80 -0.53 17.54 -23.81
CA ALA A 80 -1.14 17.26 -25.09
C ALA A 80 -2.23 18.29 -25.44
N ALA A 81 -3.12 18.62 -24.50
CA ALA A 81 -4.14 19.63 -24.68
C ALA A 81 -3.54 21.02 -24.95
N VAL A 82 -2.48 21.40 -24.25
CA VAL A 82 -1.77 22.68 -24.47
C VAL A 82 -1.15 22.72 -25.87
N VAL A 83 -0.48 21.64 -26.31
CA VAL A 83 0.11 21.56 -27.65
C VAL A 83 -0.97 21.61 -28.72
N VAL A 84 -2.08 20.87 -28.57
CA VAL A 84 -3.21 20.90 -29.51
C VAL A 84 -3.82 22.29 -29.55
N CYS A 85 -4.07 22.93 -28.41
CA CYS A 85 -4.57 24.31 -28.33
C CYS A 85 -3.62 25.30 -29.00
N PHE A 86 -2.30 25.14 -28.83
CA PHE A 86 -1.32 25.96 -29.51
C PHE A 86 -1.36 25.73 -31.02
N ARG A 87 -1.42 24.46 -31.47
CA ARG A 87 -1.53 24.11 -32.89
C ARG A 87 -2.82 24.65 -33.50
N LEU A 88 -3.96 24.52 -32.83
CA LEU A 88 -5.25 25.09 -33.23
C LEU A 88 -5.19 26.63 -33.27
N LYS A 89 -4.55 27.28 -32.30
CA LYS A 89 -4.34 28.73 -32.33
C LYS A 89 -3.41 29.16 -33.47
N THR A 90 -2.34 28.43 -33.73
CA THR A 90 -1.43 28.71 -34.86
C THR A 90 -2.11 28.47 -36.20
N GLN A 91 -2.88 27.39 -36.35
CA GLN A 91 -3.72 27.12 -37.53
C GLN A 91 -4.78 28.22 -37.71
N LYS A 92 -5.46 28.65 -36.64
CA LYS A 92 -6.37 29.79 -36.69
C LYS A 92 -5.65 31.09 -37.09
N ARG A 93 -4.40 31.27 -36.68
CA ARG A 93 -3.57 32.42 -37.05
C ARG A 93 -2.99 32.33 -38.46
N GLN A 94 -2.86 31.13 -39.01
CA GLN A 94 -2.38 30.86 -40.37
C GLN A 94 -3.54 30.83 -41.38
N HIS A 95 -4.76 30.46 -40.94
CA HIS A 95 -6.00 30.56 -41.71
C HIS A 95 -6.70 31.93 -41.58
N GLN A 96 -6.11 32.85 -40.80
CA GLN A 96 -6.51 34.26 -40.75
C GLN A 96 -5.29 35.14 -41.03
N PRO A 97 -4.80 35.12 -42.28
CA PRO A 97 -4.73 36.36 -43.03
C PRO A 97 -5.08 36.17 -44.53
N ASP A 98 -6.29 35.72 -44.86
CA ASP A 98 -6.86 35.85 -46.22
C ASP A 98 -8.37 36.17 -46.18
N ALA A 99 -8.78 37.00 -45.22
CA ALA A 99 -10.11 37.61 -45.24
C ALA A 99 -9.97 39.09 -44.89
N CYS A 100 -9.44 39.86 -45.84
CA CYS A 100 -10.03 41.14 -46.24
C CYS A 100 -9.35 41.66 -47.51
N ARG A 101 -9.79 41.16 -48.67
CA ARG A 101 -9.94 41.99 -49.88
C ARG A 101 -10.93 41.31 -50.80
N SER A 102 -12.19 41.32 -50.35
CA SER A 102 -13.25 41.64 -51.27
C SER A 102 -14.54 42.06 -50.47
N GLU A 103 -14.98 43.34 -50.47
CA GLU A 103 -16.33 43.85 -50.08
C GLU A 103 -17.24 44.43 -51.22
N THR A 104 -18.30 43.72 -51.66
CA THR A 104 -19.42 43.86 -52.63
C THR A 104 -19.74 42.66 -53.71
N GLU A 105 -20.85 41.93 -53.60
CA GLU A 105 -21.79 41.50 -54.70
C GLU A 105 -21.47 41.56 -56.26
N THR A 106 -21.55 40.41 -56.97
CA THR A 106 -22.31 40.19 -58.25
C THR A 106 -21.90 38.88 -58.96
N MET A 107 -22.57 37.77 -58.67
CA MET A 107 -23.34 37.15 -59.76
C MET A 107 -24.74 37.68 -59.56
N ASN A 108 -25.04 38.83 -60.18
CA ASN A 108 -26.39 39.40 -60.29
C ASN A 108 -27.15 39.38 -58.96
N ASN A 109 -26.82 40.25 -58.00
CA ASN A 109 -27.22 41.65 -58.04
C ASN A 109 -26.04 42.58 -57.71
N LEU A 110 -26.01 43.71 -58.40
CA LEU A 110 -25.06 44.82 -58.31
C LEU A 110 -24.53 45.08 -56.88
N ALA A 111 -23.21 44.97 -56.70
CA ALA A 111 -22.28 45.91 -56.04
C ALA A 111 -21.02 45.14 -55.65
N ASN A 112 -19.79 45.46 -56.13
CA ASN A 112 -18.36 44.96 -56.05
C ASN A 112 -17.54 44.52 -54.77
N CYS A 113 -16.94 43.32 -54.71
CA CYS A 113 -16.12 42.67 -53.69
C CYS A 113 -16.63 41.43 -52.79
#